data_AF-A0A938SXW6-F1
#
_entry.id   AF-A0A938SXW6-F1
#
_cell.length_a   1.000
_cell.length_b   1.000
_cell.length_c   1.000
_cell.angle_alpha   90.00
_cell.angle_beta   90.00
_cell.angle_gamma   90.00
#
_symmetry.space_group_name_H-M   'P 1'
#
loop_
_entity.id
_entity.type
_entity.pdbx_description
1 polymer ?
#
loop_
_entity_poly.entity_id
_entity_poly.type
_entity_poly.pdbx_seq_one_letter_code
_entity_poly.pdbx_strand_id
1 'polypeptide(L)'
;MNAKELGKSLEQMIEEIVAKTAKAVAKELPSEEQLKSLEERTKSIEVTLNHILKKSGGNPLRKSNRGRKPGAQRICLEQNCNRPVVARGLCSMHYQRWRAEQVRANTEARHPGRAAEGGGSARKAKAAAARKTQEKAA
;
A
#
# COMPACT_ATOMS: atom_id res chain seq x y z
N MET A 1 -60.91 -34.66 -22.85
CA MET A 1 -60.41 -33.42 -22.20
C MET A 1 -60.06 -32.41 -23.28
N ASN A 2 -60.56 -31.18 -23.19
CA ASN A 2 -60.29 -30.14 -24.18
C ASN A 2 -58.92 -29.51 -23.95
N ALA A 3 -58.26 -29.04 -25.01
CA ALA A 3 -56.94 -28.39 -24.93
C ALA A 3 -56.90 -27.23 -23.91
N LYS A 4 -58.02 -26.51 -23.71
CA LYS A 4 -58.17 -25.47 -22.70
C LYS A 4 -58.14 -25.98 -21.25
N GLU A 5 -58.66 -27.18 -20.99
CA GLU A 5 -58.65 -27.81 -19.66
C GLU A 5 -57.24 -28.29 -19.29
N LEU A 6 -56.51 -28.84 -20.26
CA LEU A 6 -55.10 -29.21 -20.11
C LEU A 6 -54.21 -27.98 -19.84
N GLY A 7 -54.45 -26.86 -20.52
CA GLY A 7 -53.73 -25.61 -20.29
C GLY A 7 -53.90 -25.08 -18.86
N LYS A 8 -55.15 -25.05 -18.35
CA LYS A 8 -55.43 -24.62 -16.96
C LYS A 8 -54.80 -25.54 -15.92
N SER A 9 -54.79 -26.85 -16.16
CA SER A 9 -54.15 -27.82 -15.26
C SER A 9 -52.63 -27.65 -15.22
N LEU A 10 -52.00 -27.35 -16.36
CA LEU A 10 -50.58 -27.02 -16.42
C LEU A 10 -50.26 -25.71 -15.69
N GLU A 11 -51.07 -24.67 -15.88
CA GLU A 11 -50.91 -23.39 -15.17
C GLU A 11 -50.98 -23.58 -13.65
N GLN A 12 -51.97 -24.36 -13.15
CA GLN A 12 -52.08 -24.68 -11.73
C GLN A 12 -50.87 -25.44 -11.20
N MET A 13 -50.36 -26.43 -11.94
CA MET A 13 -49.14 -27.15 -11.54
C MET A 13 -47.92 -26.22 -11.49
N ILE A 14 -47.78 -25.31 -12.45
CA ILE A 14 -46.68 -24.34 -12.47
C ILE A 14 -46.78 -23.41 -11.27
N GLU A 15 -47.95 -22.85 -10.98
CA GLU A 15 -48.17 -22.00 -9.81
C GLU A 15 -47.85 -22.73 -8.51
N GLU A 16 -48.23 -24.00 -8.39
CA GLU A 16 -47.97 -24.80 -7.19
C GLU A 16 -46.47 -25.07 -7.00
N ILE A 17 -45.75 -25.36 -8.09
CA ILE A 17 -44.28 -25.54 -8.08
C ILE A 17 -43.59 -24.22 -7.72
N VAL A 18 -44.02 -23.11 -8.28
CA VAL A 18 -43.46 -21.77 -7.97
C VAL A 18 -43.70 -21.42 -6.50
N ALA A 19 -44.90 -21.69 -5.97
CA ALA A 19 -45.20 -21.42 -4.56
C ALA A 19 -44.36 -22.30 -3.60
N LYS A 20 -44.17 -23.58 -3.94
CA LYS A 20 -43.34 -24.51 -3.16
C LYS A 20 -41.86 -24.11 -3.18
N THR A 21 -41.33 -23.75 -4.36
CA THR A 21 -39.94 -23.31 -4.51
C THR A 21 -39.69 -21.97 -3.82
N ALA A 22 -40.60 -20.99 -3.95
CA ALA A 22 -40.49 -19.71 -3.27
C ALA A 22 -40.42 -19.84 -1.73
N LYS A 23 -41.26 -20.71 -1.14
CA LYS A 23 -41.25 -20.97 0.31
C LYS A 23 -39.96 -21.65 0.78
N ALA A 24 -39.44 -22.60 0.01
CA ALA A 24 -38.18 -23.26 0.30
C ALA A 24 -37.02 -22.25 0.25
N VAL A 25 -36.97 -21.44 -0.80
CA VAL A 25 -35.93 -20.40 -0.98
C VAL A 25 -36.01 -19.33 0.12
N ALA A 26 -37.21 -18.91 0.52
CA ALA A 26 -37.39 -17.93 1.60
C ALA A 26 -36.92 -18.44 2.98
N LYS A 27 -36.89 -19.75 3.20
CA LYS A 27 -36.39 -20.36 4.44
C LYS A 27 -34.86 -20.46 4.48
N GLU A 28 -34.25 -20.68 3.31
CA GLU A 28 -32.79 -20.85 3.17
C GLU A 28 -32.05 -19.50 3.03
N LEU A 29 -32.74 -18.45 2.59
CA LEU A 29 -32.17 -17.11 2.54
C LEU A 29 -32.05 -16.52 3.96
N PRO A 30 -30.86 -16.08 4.38
CA PRO A 30 -30.71 -15.37 5.64
C PRO A 30 -31.59 -14.11 5.62
N SER A 31 -32.24 -13.82 6.75
CA SER A 31 -33.07 -12.62 6.85
C SER A 31 -32.21 -11.37 6.61
N GLU A 32 -32.81 -10.30 6.06
CA GLU A 32 -32.07 -9.03 5.85
C GLU A 32 -31.42 -8.52 7.14
N GLU A 33 -32.02 -8.81 8.29
CA GLU A 33 -31.48 -8.47 9.60
C GLU A 33 -30.22 -9.27 9.95
N GLN A 34 -30.18 -10.57 9.61
CA GLN A 34 -28.98 -11.39 9.80
C GLN A 34 -27.82 -10.90 8.94
N LEU A 35 -28.10 -10.50 7.70
CA LEU A 35 -27.09 -9.92 6.80
C LEU A 35 -26.58 -8.58 7.34
N LYS A 36 -27.46 -7.67 7.75
CA LYS A 36 -27.08 -6.38 8.36
C LYS A 36 -26.26 -6.56 9.64
N SER A 37 -26.62 -7.51 10.50
CA SER A 37 -25.86 -7.84 11.70
C SER A 37 -24.46 -8.37 11.38
N LEU A 38 -24.32 -9.23 10.36
CA LEU A 38 -23.02 -9.72 9.91
C LEU A 38 -22.16 -8.61 9.33
N GLU A 39 -22.73 -7.71 8.53
CA GLU A 39 -22.02 -6.54 8.00
C GLU A 39 -21.52 -5.60 9.10
N GLU A 40 -22.30 -5.40 10.15
CA GLU A 40 -21.88 -4.55 11.28
C GLU A 40 -20.73 -5.19 12.06
N ARG A 41 -20.78 -6.52 12.24
CA ARG A 41 -19.70 -7.29 12.86
C ARG A 41 -18.41 -7.24 12.03
N THR A 42 -18.49 -7.39 10.71
CA THR A 42 -17.29 -7.30 9.84
C THR A 42 -16.68 -5.91 9.85
N LYS A 43 -17.50 -4.85 9.76
CA LYS A 43 -17.04 -3.45 9.89
C LYS A 43 -16.33 -3.20 11.22
N SER A 44 -16.87 -3.72 12.33
CA SER A 44 -16.24 -3.61 13.65
C SER A 44 -14.86 -4.30 13.72
N ILE A 45 -14.75 -5.50 13.13
CA ILE A 45 -13.48 -6.22 13.04
C ILE A 45 -12.47 -5.43 12.20
N GLU A 46 -12.87 -4.89 11.05
CA GLU A 46 -12.00 -4.07 10.19
C GLU A 46 -11.44 -2.84 10.92
N VAL A 47 -12.28 -2.12 11.66
CA VAL A 47 -11.86 -0.96 12.46
C VAL A 47 -10.84 -1.38 13.52
N THR A 48 -11.10 -2.48 14.21
CA THR A 48 -10.23 -3.02 15.25
C THR A 48 -8.86 -3.44 14.69
N LEU A 49 -8.86 -4.17 13.57
CA LEU A 49 -7.64 -4.58 12.88
C LEU A 49 -6.82 -3.37 12.42
N ASN A 50 -7.47 -2.35 11.87
CA ASN A 50 -6.79 -1.12 11.46
C ASN A 50 -6.15 -0.39 12.66
N HIS A 51 -6.80 -0.37 13.82
CA HIS A 51 -6.23 0.19 15.03
C HIS A 51 -4.98 -0.58 15.49
N ILE A 52 -5.06 -1.91 15.50
CA ILE A 52 -3.93 -2.80 15.85
C ILE A 52 -2.76 -2.59 14.88
N LEU A 53 -3.03 -2.56 13.58
CA LEU A 53 -2.02 -2.36 12.55
C LEU A 53 -1.36 -0.98 12.67
N LYS A 54 -2.12 0.08 12.93
CA LYS A 54 -1.57 1.43 13.20
C LYS A 54 -0.70 1.44 14.47
N LYS A 55 -1.14 0.78 15.55
CA LYS A 55 -0.41 0.70 16.83
C LYS A 55 0.88 -0.11 16.71
N SER A 56 0.95 -1.06 15.78
CA SER A 56 2.15 -1.85 15.54
C SER A 56 3.33 -1.04 14.95
N GLY A 57 3.11 0.21 14.50
CA GLY A 57 4.19 1.19 14.25
C GLY A 57 5.20 0.81 13.16
N GLY A 58 4.96 -0.28 12.44
CA GLY A 58 5.86 -0.86 11.45
C GLY A 58 5.77 -2.38 11.48
N ASN A 59 6.08 -3.02 10.35
CA ASN A 59 6.20 -4.47 10.33
C ASN A 59 7.29 -4.88 11.36
N PRO A 60 6.98 -5.72 12.38
CA PRO A 60 7.96 -6.15 13.39
C PRO A 60 9.14 -6.90 12.78
N LEU A 61 8.99 -7.46 11.57
CA LEU A 61 10.07 -8.08 10.80
C LEU A 61 10.96 -7.05 10.09
N ARG A 62 10.61 -5.77 10.09
CA ARG A 62 11.40 -4.70 9.49
C ARG A 62 12.54 -4.35 10.44
N LYS A 63 13.57 -5.21 10.50
CA LYS A 63 14.84 -4.97 11.19
C LYS A 63 15.37 -3.62 10.75
N SER A 64 15.15 -2.58 11.56
CA SER A 64 15.68 -1.27 11.23
C SER A 64 17.20 -1.38 11.29
N ASN A 65 17.87 -1.22 10.14
CA ASN A 65 19.34 -1.21 10.05
C ASN A 65 19.97 -0.02 10.81
N ARG A 66 19.23 0.66 11.71
CA ARG A 66 19.63 1.83 12.49
C ARG A 66 20.79 1.57 13.45
N GLY A 67 21.20 0.30 13.62
CA GLY A 67 22.33 -0.09 14.47
C GLY A 67 23.42 -0.91 13.75
N ARG A 68 23.33 -1.14 12.43
CA ARG A 68 24.40 -1.85 11.73
C ARG A 68 25.60 -0.90 11.62
N LYS A 69 26.62 -1.08 12.47
CA LYS A 69 27.94 -0.45 12.31
C LYS A 69 28.37 -0.62 10.84
N PRO A 70 28.66 0.45 10.08
CA PRO A 70 29.22 0.33 8.73
C PRO A 70 30.42 -0.60 8.81
N GLY A 71 30.53 -1.57 7.90
CA GLY A 71 31.50 -2.65 7.97
C GLY A 71 32.91 -2.12 8.20
N ALA A 72 33.34 -2.12 9.46
CA ALA A 72 34.59 -1.53 9.95
C ALA A 72 35.84 -2.28 9.46
N GLN A 73 35.68 -3.21 8.52
CA GLN A 73 36.74 -4.11 8.08
C GLN A 73 37.18 -3.82 6.64
N ARG A 74 36.52 -2.90 5.90
CA ARG A 74 36.91 -2.59 4.52
C ARG A 74 37.11 -1.08 4.31
N ILE A 75 38.25 -0.75 3.72
CA ILE A 75 38.65 0.60 3.32
C ILE A 75 38.17 0.87 1.89
N CYS A 76 37.86 2.12 1.58
CA CYS A 76 37.44 2.56 0.26
C CYS A 76 38.47 2.15 -0.82
N LEU A 77 37.99 1.68 -1.96
CA LEU A 77 38.81 1.30 -3.11
C LEU A 77 39.41 2.50 -3.87
N GLU A 78 39.11 3.73 -3.44
CA GLU A 78 39.58 4.94 -4.11
C GLU A 78 41.00 5.27 -3.68
N GLN A 79 41.82 5.69 -4.64
CA GLN A 79 43.21 6.03 -4.38
C GLN A 79 43.28 7.14 -3.34
N ASN A 80 44.14 6.96 -2.34
CA ASN A 80 44.29 7.88 -1.19
C ASN A 80 43.03 8.06 -0.32
N CYS A 81 42.10 7.09 -0.26
CA CYS A 81 40.92 7.17 0.60
C CYS A 81 40.90 6.10 1.72
N ASN A 82 41.20 6.50 2.95
CA ASN A 82 41.20 5.59 4.11
C ASN A 82 39.87 5.54 4.89
N ARG A 83 38.74 5.86 4.25
CA ARG A 83 37.42 5.90 4.91
C ARG A 83 36.73 4.53 4.86
N PRO A 84 35.89 4.18 5.86
CA PRO A 84 35.20 2.91 5.88
C PRO A 84 34.18 2.79 4.74
N VAL A 85 34.12 1.59 4.15
CA VAL A 85 33.17 1.27 3.08
C VAL A 85 31.75 1.19 3.62
N VAL A 86 30.83 1.84 2.90
CA VAL A 86 29.39 1.72 3.18
C VAL A 86 28.68 0.77 2.21
N ALA A 87 29.07 0.78 0.94
CA ALA A 87 28.49 -0.05 -0.12
C ALA A 87 29.40 -0.06 -1.36
N ARG A 88 29.36 -1.14 -2.16
CA ARG A 88 30.12 -1.27 -3.43
C ARG A 88 31.63 -1.00 -3.33
N GLY A 89 32.24 -1.25 -2.17
CA GLY A 89 33.67 -0.96 -1.97
C GLY A 89 34.00 0.53 -1.85
N LEU A 90 32.99 1.42 -1.77
CA LEU A 90 33.15 2.86 -1.67
C LEU A 90 32.73 3.38 -0.29
N CYS A 91 33.40 4.44 0.17
CA CYS A 91 32.97 5.20 1.34
C CYS A 91 31.66 5.97 1.06
N SER A 92 31.01 6.52 2.09
CA SER A 92 29.73 7.24 1.92
C SER A 92 29.79 8.35 0.86
N MET A 93 30.89 9.08 0.81
CA MET A 93 31.07 10.18 -0.13
C MET A 93 31.25 9.68 -1.57
N HIS A 94 32.16 8.73 -1.80
CA HIS A 94 32.40 8.16 -3.13
C HIS A 94 31.19 7.38 -3.64
N TYR A 95 30.48 6.68 -2.76
CA TYR A 95 29.23 6.00 -3.12
C TYR A 95 28.13 6.98 -3.56
N GLN A 96 28.02 8.15 -2.89
CA GLN A 96 27.07 9.19 -3.29
C GLN A 96 27.42 9.83 -4.64
N ARG A 97 28.71 10.11 -4.89
CA ARG A 97 29.19 10.64 -6.18
C ARG A 97 28.94 9.66 -7.31
N TRP A 98 29.38 8.41 -7.13
CA TRP A 98 29.12 7.32 -8.06
C TRP A 98 27.61 7.18 -8.33
N ARG A 99 26.75 7.20 -7.30
CA ARG A 99 25.29 7.11 -7.49
C ARG A 99 24.75 8.30 -8.30
N ALA A 100 25.23 9.51 -8.04
CA ALA A 100 24.80 10.70 -8.77
C ALA A 100 25.22 10.64 -10.24
N GLU A 101 26.43 10.17 -10.53
CA GLU A 101 26.92 9.93 -11.88
C GLU A 101 26.09 8.87 -12.61
N GLN A 102 25.76 7.76 -11.95
CA GLN A 102 24.91 6.71 -12.53
C GLN A 102 23.50 7.22 -12.85
N VAL A 103 22.95 8.09 -11.99
CA VAL A 103 21.65 8.72 -12.27
C VAL A 103 21.78 9.66 -13.47
N ARG A 104 22.84 10.49 -13.55
CA ARG A 104 23.09 11.40 -14.69
C ARG A 104 23.24 10.63 -16.00
N ALA A 105 24.09 9.61 -16.02
CA ALA A 105 24.31 8.74 -17.17
C ALA A 105 23.01 8.03 -17.61
N ASN A 106 22.19 7.57 -16.66
CA ASN A 106 20.91 6.93 -16.97
C ASN A 106 19.85 7.94 -17.46
N THR A 107 19.81 9.16 -16.91
CA THR A 107 18.89 10.20 -17.39
C THR A 107 19.24 10.66 -18.80
N GLU A 108 20.54 10.78 -19.12
CA GLU A 108 21.03 11.11 -20.45
C GLU A 108 20.74 9.99 -21.46
N ALA A 109 20.91 8.72 -21.05
CA ALA A 109 20.60 7.57 -21.88
C ALA A 109 19.10 7.37 -22.15
N ARG A 110 18.22 7.76 -21.22
CA ARG A 110 16.76 7.60 -21.36
C ARG A 110 16.06 8.79 -22.03
N HIS A 111 16.58 10.00 -21.93
CA HIS A 111 15.98 11.20 -22.54
C HIS A 111 17.06 12.17 -23.02
N PRO A 112 17.61 11.99 -24.24
CA PRO A 112 18.52 12.97 -24.82
C PRO A 112 17.79 14.31 -24.98
N GLY A 113 18.23 15.36 -24.28
CA GLY A 113 17.73 16.74 -24.42
C GLY A 113 16.85 17.27 -23.28
N ARG A 114 16.53 16.49 -22.23
CA ARG A 114 15.74 16.99 -21.09
C ARG A 114 16.64 17.59 -20.00
N ALA A 115 17.33 18.67 -20.32
CA ALA A 115 18.07 19.45 -19.32
C ALA A 115 17.09 20.18 -18.39
N ALA A 116 17.29 20.01 -17.08
CA ALA A 116 16.80 20.90 -16.03
C ALA A 116 15.29 20.95 -15.75
N GLU A 117 14.72 19.88 -15.19
CA GLU A 117 13.64 20.03 -14.21
C GLU A 117 14.01 19.25 -12.94
N GLY A 118 14.48 20.00 -11.95
CA GLY A 118 15.02 19.48 -10.70
C GLY A 118 14.00 18.66 -9.92
N GLY A 119 14.15 17.34 -9.92
CA GLY A 119 13.52 16.41 -8.97
C GLY A 119 14.11 16.53 -7.56
N GLY A 120 14.15 17.74 -7.00
CA GLY A 120 14.48 17.97 -5.60
C GLY A 120 13.27 17.66 -4.74
N SER A 121 13.35 16.59 -3.95
CA SER A 121 12.35 16.21 -2.95
C SER A 121 11.78 17.44 -2.22
N ALA A 122 10.48 17.72 -2.43
CA ALA A 122 9.71 18.80 -1.79
C ALA A 122 9.69 18.74 -0.24
N ARG A 123 10.41 17.79 0.38
CA ARG A 123 10.52 17.63 1.82
C ARG A 123 11.48 18.62 2.49
N LYS A 124 12.36 19.33 1.76
CA LYS A 124 13.30 20.31 2.38
C LYS A 124 12.76 21.74 2.51
N ALA A 125 11.73 22.14 1.75
CA ALA A 125 11.23 23.51 1.78
C ALA A 125 10.45 23.86 3.08
N LYS A 126 9.83 22.89 3.75
CA LYS A 126 9.02 23.16 4.96
C LYS A 126 9.83 23.39 6.25
N ALA A 127 11.12 23.04 6.28
CA ALA A 127 11.93 23.19 7.50
C ALA A 127 12.62 24.57 7.65
N ALA A 128 12.86 25.28 6.55
CA ALA A 128 13.53 26.59 6.58
C ALA A 128 12.59 27.74 6.98
N ALA A 129 11.28 27.62 6.69
CA ALA A 129 10.30 28.66 7.01
C ALA A 129 9.97 28.74 8.52
N ALA A 130 10.10 27.65 9.26
CA ALA A 130 9.73 27.60 10.69
C ALA A 130 10.79 28.22 11.63
N ARG A 131 12.04 28.40 11.19
CA ARG A 131 13.09 29.03 12.01
C ARG A 131 13.08 30.56 11.96
N LYS A 132 12.67 31.16 10.83
CA LYS A 132 12.65 32.63 10.67
C LYS A 132 11.50 33.33 11.40
N THR A 133 10.47 32.60 11.84
CA THR A 133 9.35 33.18 12.59
C THR A 133 9.59 33.22 14.10
N GLN A 134 10.59 32.51 14.62
CA GLN A 134 10.89 32.49 16.06
C GLN A 134 11.93 33.55 16.49
N GLU A 135 12.77 34.04 15.58
CA GLU A 135 13.75 35.12 15.88
C GLU A 135 13.17 36.54 15.76
N LYS A 136 11.92 36.71 15.31
CA LYS A 136 11.25 38.03 15.23
C LYS A 136 10.22 38.27 16.34
N ALA A 137 10.11 37.36 17.30
CA ALA A 137 9.18 37.45 18.42
C ALA A 137 9.89 37.43 19.79
N ALA A 138 11.20 37.70 19.82
CA ALA A 138 12.01 37.92 21.02
C ALA A 138 12.60 39.34 20.99
#